data_AF-A0A7S1C5N7-F1
#
_entry.id   AF-A0A7S1C5N7-F1
#
_cell.length_a   1.000
_cell.length_b   1.000
_cell.length_c   1.000
_cell.angle_alpha   90.00
_cell.angle_beta   90.00
_cell.angle_gamma   90.00
#
_symmetry.space_group_name_H-M   'P 1'
#
loop_
_entity.id
_entity.type
_entity.pdbx_description
1 polymer ?
#
loop_
_entity_poly.entity_id
_entity_poly.type
_entity_poly.pdbx_seq_one_letter_code
_entity_poly.pdbx_strand_id
1 'polypeptide(L)'
;ANGRWGECPFCINRLPSADNSLARTDPDLAAFWDTQRNGTGPETIVPGSNALAWWRCPEGPDHVWQRVVVDEVTARRGCPMCKGRKVSVTNSVATLYPHVAEQWHPTRNKDVKPEHVRSLSDRAIWFKCPGGPDHEWETRVRYRTVKSRGCPFCSGRRVSVTNSLATLAPAVAKEWHPTKNAPLTPAQVTVGSQRKVWWRNSRSGEEYESSIANRTAMLRKKLVRARRGGR
;
A
#
# COMPACT_ATOMS: atom_id res chain seq x y z
N ALA A 1 -5.09 56.76 -34.11
CA ALA A 1 -4.20 55.77 -34.74
C ALA A 1 -3.31 55.17 -33.65
N ASN A 2 -3.52 53.91 -33.25
CA ASN A 2 -2.60 53.17 -32.36
C ASN A 2 -2.57 51.71 -32.81
N GLY A 3 -2.06 51.49 -34.03
CA GLY A 3 -1.78 50.14 -34.53
C GLY A 3 -0.49 49.64 -33.90
N ARG A 4 -0.60 48.67 -32.98
CA ARG A 4 0.52 47.83 -32.55
C ARG A 4 0.91 46.91 -33.71
N TRP A 5 1.66 47.46 -34.67
CA TRP A 5 2.38 46.67 -35.66
C TRP A 5 3.70 46.22 -35.03
N GLY A 6 3.96 44.91 -35.01
CA GLY A 6 5.34 44.45 -35.18
C GLY A 6 5.96 43.54 -34.12
N GLU A 7 5.24 43.07 -33.09
CA GLU A 7 5.80 41.96 -32.30
C GLU A 7 5.64 40.65 -33.10
N CYS A 8 6.76 40.16 -33.65
CA CYS A 8 6.80 38.92 -34.41
C CYS A 8 6.12 37.79 -33.59
N PRO A 9 5.04 37.17 -34.09
CA PRO A 9 4.24 36.21 -33.32
C PRO A 9 5.04 34.95 -32.93
N PHE A 10 6.14 34.67 -33.63
CA PHE A 10 7.10 33.63 -33.27
C PHE A 10 8.03 34.12 -32.14
N CYS A 11 8.56 35.33 -32.21
CA CYS A 11 9.46 35.87 -31.16
C CYS A 11 8.77 36.02 -29.80
N ILE A 12 7.45 36.23 -29.77
CA ILE A 12 6.66 36.32 -28.52
C ILE A 12 5.98 35.01 -28.12
N ASN A 13 6.38 33.86 -28.71
CA ASN A 13 5.85 32.53 -28.40
C ASN A 13 4.33 32.39 -28.58
N ARG A 14 3.75 33.12 -29.54
CA ARG A 14 2.34 33.00 -29.93
C ARG A 14 2.12 31.95 -31.00
N LEU A 15 3.11 31.75 -31.89
CA LEU A 15 3.12 30.71 -32.92
C LEU A 15 4.42 29.91 -32.87
N PRO A 16 4.38 28.60 -33.19
CA PRO A 16 5.56 27.73 -33.21
C PRO A 16 6.47 28.00 -34.41
N SER A 17 7.77 27.86 -34.21
CA SER A 17 8.85 27.95 -35.18
C SER A 17 9.94 26.93 -34.85
N ALA A 18 10.94 26.81 -35.72
CA ALA A 18 12.11 25.95 -35.50
C ALA A 18 12.89 26.28 -34.21
N ASP A 19 12.75 27.50 -33.69
CA ASP A 19 13.55 28.00 -32.57
C ASP A 19 12.78 28.11 -31.24
N ASN A 20 11.45 28.08 -31.27
CA ASN A 20 10.62 28.28 -30.08
C ASN A 20 9.60 27.15 -29.81
N SER A 21 9.62 26.09 -30.61
CA SER A 21 8.73 24.95 -30.42
C SER A 21 9.10 24.14 -29.18
N LEU A 22 8.14 23.38 -28.65
CA LEU A 22 8.33 22.49 -27.51
C LEU A 22 9.44 21.47 -27.78
N ALA A 23 9.51 20.95 -29.01
CA ALA A 23 10.57 20.04 -29.45
C ALA A 23 11.98 20.65 -29.31
N ARG A 24 12.09 21.97 -29.50
CA ARG A 24 13.35 22.70 -29.48
C ARG A 24 13.77 23.11 -28.08
N THR A 25 12.84 23.66 -27.30
CA THR A 25 13.17 24.26 -25.99
C THR A 25 13.15 23.25 -24.85
N ASP A 26 12.34 22.19 -24.95
CA ASP A 26 12.15 21.18 -23.92
C ASP A 26 12.17 19.76 -24.53
N PRO A 27 13.31 19.33 -25.14
CA PRO A 27 13.40 18.04 -25.83
C PRO A 27 13.08 16.84 -24.93
N ASP A 28 13.46 16.88 -23.66
CA ASP A 28 13.15 15.82 -22.68
C ASP A 28 11.64 15.66 -22.46
N LEU A 29 10.90 16.77 -22.55
CA LEU A 29 9.45 16.75 -22.38
C LEU A 29 8.74 16.42 -23.69
N ALA A 30 9.26 16.91 -24.81
CA ALA A 30 8.80 16.56 -26.15
C ALA A 30 8.92 15.06 -26.42
N ALA A 31 9.89 14.36 -25.80
CA ALA A 31 10.01 12.91 -25.84
C ALA A 31 8.80 12.17 -25.24
N PHE A 32 7.99 12.84 -24.41
CA PHE A 32 6.74 12.31 -23.90
C PHE A 32 5.52 12.70 -24.74
N TRP A 33 5.66 13.38 -25.88
CA TRP A 33 4.54 13.77 -26.71
C TRP A 33 3.90 12.57 -27.42
N ASP A 34 2.57 12.41 -27.32
CA ASP A 34 1.86 11.34 -28.03
C ASP A 34 1.31 11.84 -29.38
N THR A 35 2.16 11.81 -30.42
CA THR A 35 1.81 12.26 -31.78
C THR A 35 0.60 11.52 -32.34
N GLN A 36 0.43 10.23 -32.03
CA GLN A 36 -0.70 9.44 -32.51
C GLN A 36 -2.03 9.98 -31.98
N ARG A 37 -2.09 10.38 -30.70
CA ARG A 37 -3.30 10.91 -30.07
C ARG A 37 -3.52 12.39 -30.33
N ASN A 38 -2.45 13.17 -30.47
CA ASN A 38 -2.53 14.60 -30.74
C ASN A 38 -2.74 14.91 -32.22
N GLY A 39 -2.36 14.01 -33.13
CA GLY A 39 -2.41 14.21 -34.58
C GLY A 39 -1.30 15.12 -35.13
N THR A 40 -0.57 15.83 -34.26
CA THR A 40 0.56 16.69 -34.61
C THR A 40 1.77 16.37 -33.72
N GLY A 41 2.98 16.76 -34.13
CA GLY A 41 4.19 16.62 -33.34
C GLY A 41 4.48 17.82 -32.42
N PRO A 42 5.44 17.68 -31.49
CA PRO A 42 5.81 18.75 -30.55
C PRO A 42 6.48 19.96 -31.22
N GLU A 43 6.89 19.86 -32.48
CA GLU A 43 7.38 20.97 -33.31
C GLU A 43 6.29 21.99 -33.67
N THR A 44 5.01 21.59 -33.58
CA THR A 44 3.86 22.43 -33.96
C THR A 44 3.24 23.18 -32.78
N ILE A 45 3.91 23.25 -31.62
CA ILE A 45 3.38 23.91 -30.43
C ILE A 45 4.49 24.59 -29.63
N VAL A 46 4.16 25.72 -28.99
CA VAL A 46 5.07 26.46 -28.12
C VAL A 46 4.91 26.02 -26.65
N PRO A 47 5.97 26.06 -25.82
CA PRO A 47 5.93 25.64 -24.41
C PRO A 47 4.92 26.39 -23.54
N GLY A 48 4.64 27.66 -23.86
CA GLY A 48 3.68 28.50 -23.15
C GLY A 48 2.22 28.25 -23.51
N SER A 49 1.93 27.25 -24.35
CA SER A 49 0.57 26.99 -24.83
C SER A 49 -0.36 26.47 -23.74
N ASN A 50 -1.60 26.97 -23.74
CA ASN A 50 -2.70 26.45 -22.92
C ASN A 50 -3.42 25.25 -23.57
N ALA A 51 -2.92 24.72 -24.68
CA ALA A 51 -3.53 23.56 -25.32
C ALA A 51 -3.42 22.32 -24.43
N LEU A 52 -4.52 21.57 -24.37
CA LEU A 52 -4.58 20.28 -23.71
C LEU A 52 -3.98 19.22 -24.65
N ALA A 53 -2.89 18.57 -24.23
CA ALA A 53 -2.17 17.59 -25.02
C ALA A 53 -2.15 16.21 -24.35
N TRP A 54 -2.05 15.18 -25.18
CA TRP A 54 -1.75 13.81 -24.76
C TRP A 54 -0.24 13.59 -24.66
N TRP A 55 0.15 12.91 -23.60
CA TRP A 55 1.51 12.56 -23.27
C TRP A 55 1.59 11.05 -23.04
N ARG A 56 2.73 10.46 -23.39
CA ARG A 56 3.05 9.05 -23.22
C ARG A 56 4.46 8.90 -22.67
N CYS A 57 4.62 8.07 -21.64
CA CYS A 57 5.94 7.72 -21.10
C CYS A 57 6.31 6.30 -21.55
N PRO A 58 7.56 6.06 -21.99
CA PRO A 58 7.99 4.75 -22.47
C PRO A 58 8.13 3.69 -21.36
N GLU A 59 8.11 4.11 -20.09
CA GLU A 59 8.25 3.23 -18.91
C GLU A 59 7.07 2.28 -18.69
N GLY A 60 5.96 2.47 -19.40
CA GLY A 60 4.84 1.54 -19.34
C GLY A 60 3.83 1.71 -20.46
N PRO A 61 3.20 0.61 -20.92
CA PRO A 61 2.29 0.65 -22.06
C PRO A 61 1.00 1.46 -21.79
N ASP A 62 0.63 1.60 -20.51
CA ASP A 62 -0.53 2.38 -20.06
C ASP A 62 -0.15 3.75 -19.47
N HIS A 63 1.11 4.18 -19.62
CA HIS A 63 1.57 5.46 -19.11
C HIS A 63 1.19 6.61 -20.05
N VAL A 64 -0.10 6.80 -20.21
CA VAL A 64 -0.68 7.84 -21.05
C VAL A 64 -1.48 8.80 -20.17
N TRP A 65 -1.28 10.10 -20.37
CA TRP A 65 -2.04 11.13 -19.64
C TRP A 65 -2.32 12.35 -20.49
N GLN A 66 -3.31 13.12 -20.07
CA GLN A 66 -3.66 14.39 -20.68
C GLN A 66 -3.35 15.53 -19.71
N ARG A 67 -2.67 16.57 -20.17
CA ARG A 67 -2.37 17.80 -19.40
C ARG A 67 -2.07 18.96 -20.35
N VAL A 68 -2.31 20.17 -19.88
CA VAL A 68 -1.97 21.41 -20.59
C VAL A 68 -0.45 21.52 -20.78
N VAL A 69 -0.01 22.02 -21.94
CA VAL A 69 1.43 22.14 -22.27
C VAL A 69 2.18 23.04 -21.29
N VAL A 70 1.69 24.25 -21.03
CA VAL A 70 2.36 25.16 -20.08
C VAL A 70 2.44 24.58 -18.67
N ASP A 71 1.45 23.79 -18.23
CA ASP A 71 1.49 23.09 -16.94
C ASP A 71 2.48 21.92 -16.92
N GLU A 72 2.74 21.30 -18.08
CA GLU A 72 3.74 20.24 -18.20
C GLU A 72 5.16 20.80 -18.11
N VAL A 73 5.41 21.90 -18.83
CA VAL A 73 6.70 22.60 -18.89
C VAL A 73 7.05 23.24 -17.54
N THR A 74 6.11 23.97 -16.92
CA THR A 74 6.38 24.73 -15.69
C THR A 74 6.46 23.84 -14.45
N ALA A 75 5.53 22.88 -14.30
CA ALA A 75 5.45 22.10 -13.07
C ALA A 75 6.40 20.90 -13.05
N ARG A 76 6.92 20.46 -14.22
CA ARG A 76 7.86 19.33 -14.40
C ARG A 76 7.54 18.11 -13.54
N ARG A 77 6.25 17.77 -13.41
CA ARG A 77 5.78 16.71 -12.51
C ARG A 77 6.16 15.31 -13.03
N GLY A 78 6.45 15.18 -14.33
CA GLY A 78 6.74 13.93 -15.03
C GLY A 78 5.55 12.96 -15.08
N CYS A 79 5.80 11.75 -15.58
CA CYS A 79 4.80 10.70 -15.72
C CYS A 79 4.04 10.43 -14.38
N PRO A 80 2.70 10.56 -14.33
CA PRO A 80 1.94 10.34 -13.11
C PRO A 80 1.95 8.88 -12.63
N MET A 81 2.22 7.91 -13.51
CA MET A 81 2.29 6.50 -13.17
C MET A 81 3.64 6.17 -12.52
N CYS A 82 4.76 6.61 -13.12
CA CYS A 82 6.11 6.45 -12.54
C CYS A 82 6.21 7.12 -11.16
N LYS A 83 5.61 8.29 -10.99
CA LYS A 83 5.57 9.01 -9.69
C LYS A 83 4.50 8.47 -8.73
N GLY A 84 3.80 7.39 -9.11
CA GLY A 84 2.81 6.74 -8.27
C GLY A 84 1.62 7.62 -7.92
N ARG A 85 1.24 8.59 -8.77
CA ARG A 85 0.04 9.42 -8.58
C ARG A 85 -1.21 8.77 -9.19
N LYS A 86 -1.06 8.07 -10.33
CA LYS A 86 -2.10 7.25 -10.96
C LYS A 86 -1.73 5.77 -10.94
N VAL A 87 -2.74 4.90 -10.88
CA VAL A 87 -2.53 3.45 -10.98
C VAL A 87 -2.10 3.08 -12.39
N SER A 88 -1.22 2.08 -12.51
CA SER A 88 -0.76 1.50 -13.75
C SER A 88 -0.40 0.04 -13.54
N VAL A 89 -0.38 -0.74 -14.62
CA VAL A 89 0.15 -2.10 -14.65
C VAL A 89 1.58 -2.20 -14.14
N THR A 90 2.35 -1.12 -14.07
CA THR A 90 3.73 -1.14 -13.56
C THR A 90 3.85 -0.78 -12.07
N ASN A 91 2.79 -0.28 -11.43
CA ASN A 91 2.84 0.21 -10.05
C ASN A 91 1.74 -0.33 -9.11
N SER A 92 0.92 -1.25 -9.61
CA SER A 92 -0.17 -1.87 -8.87
C SER A 92 0.31 -2.79 -7.74
N VAL A 93 -0.58 -3.15 -6.81
CA VAL A 93 -0.29 -4.17 -5.79
C VAL A 93 -0.04 -5.53 -6.45
N ALA A 94 -0.83 -5.91 -7.45
CA ALA A 94 -0.67 -7.17 -8.17
C ALA A 94 0.75 -7.31 -8.76
N THR A 95 1.24 -6.24 -9.39
CA THR A 95 2.54 -6.24 -10.07
C THR A 95 3.71 -6.22 -9.11
N LEU A 96 3.69 -5.30 -8.14
CA LEU A 96 4.87 -5.07 -7.28
C LEU A 96 4.89 -5.97 -6.02
N TYR A 97 3.72 -6.49 -5.60
CA TYR A 97 3.57 -7.24 -4.36
C TYR A 97 2.59 -8.42 -4.53
N PRO A 98 2.92 -9.42 -5.39
CA PRO A 98 2.04 -10.56 -5.65
C PRO A 98 1.62 -11.31 -4.38
N HIS A 99 2.55 -11.51 -3.44
CA HIS A 99 2.25 -12.13 -2.13
C HIS A 99 1.26 -11.34 -1.25
N VAL A 100 1.10 -10.03 -1.49
CA VAL A 100 0.05 -9.20 -0.84
C VAL A 100 -1.27 -9.34 -1.59
N ALA A 101 -1.23 -9.40 -2.93
CA ALA A 101 -2.41 -9.64 -3.77
C ALA A 101 -3.02 -11.03 -3.52
N GLU A 102 -2.22 -12.06 -3.27
CA GLU A 102 -2.70 -13.39 -2.86
C GLU A 102 -3.49 -13.38 -1.56
N GLN A 103 -3.22 -12.40 -0.69
CA GLN A 103 -3.92 -12.23 0.57
C GLN A 103 -5.11 -11.27 0.45
N TRP A 104 -5.48 -10.85 -0.75
CA TRP A 104 -6.66 -10.01 -0.94
C TRP A 104 -7.91 -10.77 -0.54
N HIS A 105 -8.82 -10.12 0.19
CA HIS A 105 -10.04 -10.79 0.61
C HIS A 105 -10.94 -11.06 -0.60
N PRO A 106 -11.47 -12.29 -0.79
CA PRO A 106 -12.20 -12.68 -1.99
C PRO A 106 -13.53 -11.93 -2.20
N THR A 107 -14.28 -11.63 -1.13
CA THR A 107 -15.63 -11.04 -1.24
C THR A 107 -15.82 -9.66 -0.58
N ARG A 108 -14.97 -9.27 0.38
CA ARG A 108 -15.16 -8.03 1.16
C ARG A 108 -14.73 -6.74 0.46
N ASN A 109 -13.97 -6.85 -0.63
CA ASN A 109 -13.49 -5.68 -1.38
C ASN A 109 -14.37 -5.31 -2.58
N LYS A 110 -15.55 -5.94 -2.74
CA LYS A 110 -16.43 -5.76 -3.90
C LYS A 110 -15.61 -5.91 -5.21
N ASP A 111 -15.70 -4.95 -6.12
CA ASP A 111 -14.99 -4.96 -7.42
C ASP A 111 -13.55 -4.43 -7.36
N VAL A 112 -13.04 -4.10 -6.16
CA VAL A 112 -11.71 -3.53 -6.01
C VAL A 112 -10.68 -4.65 -6.05
N LYS A 113 -9.97 -4.75 -7.18
CA LYS A 113 -8.94 -5.75 -7.41
C LYS A 113 -7.52 -5.19 -7.17
N PRO A 114 -6.53 -6.03 -6.80
CA PRO A 114 -5.15 -5.59 -6.54
C PRO A 114 -4.48 -4.85 -7.71
N GLU A 115 -4.81 -5.19 -8.95
CA GLU A 115 -4.32 -4.56 -10.18
C GLU A 115 -4.81 -3.11 -10.35
N HIS A 116 -5.94 -2.76 -9.72
CA HIS A 116 -6.53 -1.42 -9.77
C HIS A 116 -6.11 -0.53 -8.59
N VAL A 117 -5.15 -0.98 -7.78
CA VAL A 117 -4.72 -0.27 -6.58
C VAL A 117 -3.21 -0.08 -6.58
N ARG A 118 -2.76 1.18 -6.40
CA ARG A 118 -1.33 1.49 -6.24
C ARG A 118 -0.77 0.86 -4.97
N SER A 119 0.46 0.37 -5.03
CA SER A 119 1.17 -0.18 -3.86
C SER A 119 1.31 0.80 -2.70
N LEU A 120 1.40 2.11 -2.96
CA LEU A 120 1.50 3.17 -1.97
C LEU A 120 0.14 3.71 -1.47
N SER A 121 -0.97 3.09 -1.87
CA SER A 121 -2.31 3.59 -1.55
C SER A 121 -2.58 3.62 -0.03
N ASP A 122 -3.23 4.69 0.42
CA ASP A 122 -3.80 4.80 1.77
C ASP A 122 -5.22 4.20 1.86
N ARG A 123 -5.75 3.63 0.77
CA ARG A 123 -7.05 2.94 0.75
C ARG A 123 -7.04 1.76 1.73
N ALA A 124 -8.08 1.68 2.56
CA ALA A 124 -8.34 0.53 3.41
C ALA A 124 -8.91 -0.62 2.57
N ILE A 125 -8.31 -1.80 2.73
CA ILE A 125 -8.62 -3.02 1.99
C ILE A 125 -8.69 -4.18 2.98
N TRP A 126 -9.65 -5.07 2.77
CA TRP A 126 -9.75 -6.33 3.49
C TRP A 126 -8.76 -7.35 2.95
N PHE A 127 -8.05 -8.01 3.86
CA PHE A 127 -7.12 -9.10 3.56
C PHE A 127 -7.55 -10.36 4.29
N LYS A 128 -7.20 -11.51 3.72
CA LYS A 128 -7.33 -12.84 4.29
C LYS A 128 -6.01 -13.58 4.14
N CYS A 129 -5.51 -14.17 5.22
CA CYS A 129 -4.28 -14.97 5.21
C CYS A 129 -4.62 -16.45 5.38
N PRO A 130 -3.92 -17.37 4.69
CA PRO A 130 -4.14 -18.82 4.85
C PRO A 130 -3.73 -19.37 6.23
N GLY A 131 -3.13 -18.55 7.11
CA GLY A 131 -2.67 -18.96 8.44
C GLY A 131 -3.77 -19.26 9.46
N GLY A 132 -5.03 -19.01 9.12
CA GLY A 132 -6.18 -19.38 9.94
C GLY A 132 -7.51 -18.99 9.30
N PRO A 133 -8.61 -19.68 9.66
CA PRO A 133 -9.92 -19.43 9.07
C PRO A 133 -10.49 -18.05 9.40
N ASP A 134 -10.08 -17.49 10.55
CA ASP A 134 -10.48 -16.18 11.07
C ASP A 134 -9.43 -15.09 10.82
N HIS A 135 -8.41 -15.36 9.99
CA HIS A 135 -7.34 -14.39 9.69
C HIS A 135 -7.78 -13.38 8.64
N GLU A 136 -8.82 -12.62 8.97
CA GLU A 136 -9.40 -11.57 8.14
C GLU A 136 -9.22 -10.21 8.80
N TRP A 137 -8.69 -9.23 8.08
CA TRP A 137 -8.49 -7.90 8.64
C TRP A 137 -8.49 -6.82 7.57
N GLU A 138 -8.94 -5.63 7.97
CA GLU A 138 -8.81 -4.43 7.18
C GLU A 138 -7.56 -3.64 7.56
N THR A 139 -6.83 -3.16 6.56
CA THR A 139 -5.74 -2.20 6.77
C THR A 139 -5.44 -1.41 5.50
N ARG A 140 -4.61 -0.36 5.62
CA ARG A 140 -4.16 0.41 4.46
C ARG A 140 -3.17 -0.39 3.61
N VAL A 141 -3.29 -0.32 2.29
CA VAL A 141 -2.42 -1.05 1.36
C VAL A 141 -0.94 -0.77 1.60
N ARG A 142 -0.56 0.50 1.77
CA ARG A 142 0.83 0.90 2.07
C ARG A 142 1.43 0.22 3.31
N TYR A 143 0.60 -0.24 4.25
CA TYR A 143 1.08 -0.98 5.41
C TYR A 143 1.45 -2.42 5.09
N ARG A 144 0.79 -3.03 4.11
CA ARG A 144 1.11 -4.38 3.63
C ARG A 144 2.31 -4.40 2.69
N THR A 145 2.47 -3.35 1.89
CA THR A 145 3.51 -3.24 0.86
C THR A 145 4.78 -2.61 1.41
N VAL A 146 4.88 -1.28 1.48
CA VAL A 146 6.13 -0.56 1.81
C VAL A 146 6.50 -0.56 3.29
N LYS A 147 5.54 -0.78 4.21
CA LYS A 147 5.84 -1.01 5.63
C LYS A 147 5.91 -2.50 6.00
N SER A 148 5.68 -3.39 5.04
CA SER A 148 5.81 -4.85 5.17
C SER A 148 5.13 -5.44 6.43
N ARG A 149 3.99 -4.89 6.84
CA ARG A 149 3.20 -5.43 7.97
C ARG A 149 2.40 -6.64 7.47
N GLY A 150 2.78 -7.82 7.95
CA GLY A 150 2.04 -9.06 7.69
C GLY A 150 0.78 -9.22 8.54
N CYS A 151 0.19 -10.41 8.46
CA CYS A 151 -1.02 -10.80 9.19
C CYS A 151 -0.91 -10.50 10.71
N PRO A 152 -1.85 -9.71 11.29
CA PRO A 152 -1.82 -9.37 12.71
C PRO A 152 -2.06 -10.58 13.62
N PHE A 153 -2.77 -11.60 13.15
CA PHE A 153 -3.02 -12.84 13.87
C PHE A 153 -1.76 -13.73 13.89
N CYS A 154 -1.12 -13.97 12.75
CA CYS A 154 0.15 -14.72 12.70
C CYS A 154 1.25 -14.09 13.59
N SER A 155 1.28 -12.75 13.64
CA SER A 155 2.24 -12.01 14.48
C SER A 155 1.86 -11.95 15.98
N GLY A 156 0.68 -12.45 16.38
CA GLY A 156 0.20 -12.44 17.76
C GLY A 156 -0.27 -11.07 18.26
N ARG A 157 -0.43 -10.08 17.37
CA ARG A 157 -0.96 -8.75 17.70
C ARG A 157 -2.48 -8.73 17.85
N ARG A 158 -3.18 -9.69 17.22
CA ARG A 158 -4.62 -9.92 17.40
C ARG A 158 -4.85 -11.38 17.78
N VAL A 159 -5.85 -11.62 18.63
CA VAL A 159 -6.26 -12.98 19.00
C VAL A 159 -6.99 -13.65 17.84
N SER A 160 -6.75 -14.95 17.67
CA SER A 160 -7.37 -15.84 16.70
C SER A 160 -7.46 -17.23 17.32
N VAL A 161 -8.36 -18.06 16.79
CA VAL A 161 -8.44 -19.48 17.16
C VAL A 161 -7.12 -20.23 16.98
N THR A 162 -6.20 -19.75 16.14
CA THR A 162 -4.88 -20.38 15.92
C THR A 162 -3.77 -19.89 16.85
N ASN A 163 -4.00 -18.83 17.63
CA ASN A 163 -2.94 -18.21 18.46
C ASN A 163 -3.33 -17.89 19.90
N SER A 164 -4.56 -18.23 20.31
CA SER A 164 -5.05 -17.97 21.66
C SER A 164 -4.25 -18.73 22.72
N LEU A 165 -4.34 -18.30 23.98
CA LEU A 165 -3.75 -19.02 25.11
C LEU A 165 -4.36 -20.43 25.23
N ALA A 166 -5.68 -20.55 25.04
CA ALA A 166 -6.36 -21.84 25.03
C ALA A 166 -5.79 -22.81 23.99
N THR A 167 -5.50 -22.31 22.78
CA THR A 167 -4.99 -23.12 21.67
C THR A 167 -3.51 -23.46 21.85
N LEU A 168 -2.66 -22.47 22.12
CA LEU A 168 -1.21 -22.65 22.10
C LEU A 168 -0.62 -23.14 23.42
N ALA A 169 -1.30 -22.90 24.55
CA ALA A 169 -0.82 -23.32 25.86
C ALA A 169 -1.96 -23.88 26.74
N PRO A 170 -2.63 -24.98 26.35
CA PRO A 170 -3.77 -25.52 27.08
C PRO A 170 -3.43 -25.88 28.53
N ALA A 171 -2.21 -26.34 28.81
CA ALA A 171 -1.75 -26.60 30.18
C ALA A 171 -1.72 -25.33 31.05
N VAL A 172 -1.27 -24.21 30.50
CA VAL A 172 -1.27 -22.91 31.19
C VAL A 172 -2.70 -22.38 31.31
N ALA A 173 -3.53 -22.55 30.29
CA ALA A 173 -4.93 -22.15 30.30
C ALA A 173 -5.75 -22.86 31.40
N LYS A 174 -5.41 -24.10 31.78
CA LYS A 174 -6.03 -24.81 32.91
C LYS A 174 -5.78 -24.16 34.27
N GLU A 175 -4.72 -23.36 34.39
CA GLU A 175 -4.43 -22.60 35.61
C GLU A 175 -5.12 -21.23 35.62
N TRP A 176 -5.95 -20.92 34.61
CA TRP A 176 -6.73 -19.68 34.59
C TRP A 176 -7.71 -19.64 35.76
N HIS A 177 -7.75 -18.54 36.49
CA HIS A 177 -8.65 -18.43 37.63
C HIS A 177 -10.12 -18.47 37.17
N PRO A 178 -11.00 -19.28 37.82
CA PRO A 178 -12.36 -19.55 37.34
C PRO A 178 -13.30 -18.33 37.33
N THR A 179 -13.15 -17.41 38.30
CA THR A 179 -14.08 -16.27 38.44
C THR A 179 -13.43 -14.89 38.30
N LYS A 180 -12.23 -14.67 38.87
CA LYS A 180 -11.54 -13.36 38.93
C LYS A 180 -11.14 -12.72 37.60
N ASN A 181 -11.19 -13.45 36.49
CA ASN A 181 -10.86 -12.93 35.16
C ASN A 181 -12.09 -12.62 34.31
N ALA A 182 -13.30 -12.91 34.78
CA ALA A 182 -14.51 -12.67 34.02
C ALA A 182 -14.64 -11.19 33.62
N PRO A 183 -15.09 -10.89 32.38
CA PRO A 183 -15.59 -11.81 31.36
C PRO A 183 -14.49 -12.39 30.43
N LEU A 184 -13.22 -12.16 30.72
CA LEU A 184 -12.10 -12.57 29.87
C LEU A 184 -11.79 -14.07 30.00
N THR A 185 -11.65 -14.74 28.85
CA THR A 185 -11.33 -16.17 28.77
C THR A 185 -9.95 -16.41 28.13
N PRO A 186 -9.34 -17.59 28.34
CA PRO A 186 -8.10 -17.98 27.64
C PRO A 186 -8.20 -17.97 26.11
N ALA A 187 -9.40 -18.10 25.54
CA ALA A 187 -9.61 -18.05 24.09
C ALA A 187 -9.53 -16.60 23.53
N GLN A 188 -9.64 -15.59 24.39
CA GLN A 188 -9.69 -14.17 24.01
C GLN A 188 -8.35 -13.42 24.20
N VAL A 189 -7.29 -14.14 24.57
CA VAL A 189 -5.95 -13.57 24.78
C VAL A 189 -4.90 -14.36 24.02
N THR A 190 -3.85 -13.68 23.57
CA THR A 190 -2.69 -14.35 22.96
C THR A 190 -1.66 -14.73 24.03
N VAL A 191 -0.84 -15.75 23.75
CA VAL A 191 0.28 -16.13 24.62
C VAL A 191 1.29 -14.98 24.84
N GLY A 192 1.37 -14.02 23.93
CA GLY A 192 2.26 -12.86 24.04
C GLY A 192 1.73 -11.70 24.87
N SER A 193 0.51 -11.79 25.41
CA SER A 193 -0.14 -10.68 26.10
C SER A 193 0.58 -10.28 27.39
N GLN A 194 0.82 -8.99 27.57
CA GLN A 194 1.37 -8.43 28.81
C GLN A 194 0.30 -8.18 29.88
N ARG A 195 -0.97 -8.49 29.58
CA ARG A 195 -2.07 -8.37 30.55
C ARG A 195 -1.82 -9.28 31.74
N LYS A 196 -1.88 -8.70 32.94
CA LYS A 196 -1.91 -9.42 34.20
C LYS A 196 -3.32 -9.99 34.44
N VAL A 197 -3.37 -11.24 34.86
CA VAL A 197 -4.59 -11.98 35.15
C VAL A 197 -4.35 -12.85 36.38
N TRP A 198 -5.43 -13.28 37.00
CA TRP A 198 -5.38 -14.19 38.13
C TRP A 198 -5.19 -15.63 37.64
N TRP A 199 -4.30 -16.35 38.32
CA TRP A 199 -4.03 -17.77 38.11
C TRP A 199 -4.38 -18.51 39.40
N ARG A 200 -4.74 -19.79 39.25
CA ARG A 200 -4.90 -20.72 40.37
C ARG A 200 -4.07 -21.96 40.08
N ASN A 201 -3.11 -22.25 40.96
CA ASN A 201 -2.30 -23.46 40.86
C ASN A 201 -3.22 -24.68 41.00
N SER A 202 -3.19 -25.58 40.02
CA SER A 202 -4.05 -26.78 40.00
C SER A 202 -3.73 -27.79 41.09
N ARG A 203 -2.52 -27.74 41.68
CA ARG A 203 -2.06 -28.64 42.74
C ARG A 203 -2.23 -28.03 44.14
N SER A 204 -1.67 -26.84 44.37
CA SER A 204 -1.70 -26.19 45.69
C SER A 204 -2.98 -25.39 45.95
N GLY A 205 -3.73 -25.05 44.90
CA GLY A 205 -4.89 -24.16 45.00
C GLY A 205 -4.53 -22.68 45.20
N GLU A 206 -3.24 -22.35 45.32
CA GLU A 206 -2.75 -20.99 45.52
C GLU A 206 -3.11 -20.09 44.35
N GLU A 207 -3.53 -18.88 44.69
CA GLU A 207 -3.95 -17.87 43.72
C GLU A 207 -2.92 -16.76 43.66
N TYR A 208 -2.56 -16.35 42.45
CA TYR A 208 -1.55 -15.31 42.24
C TYR A 208 -1.82 -14.55 40.95
N GLU A 209 -1.34 -13.32 40.88
CA GLU A 209 -1.41 -12.49 39.68
C GLU A 209 -0.10 -12.57 38.88
N SER A 210 -0.19 -12.79 37.57
CA SER A 210 0.97 -12.73 36.68
C SER A 210 0.56 -12.39 35.26
N SER A 211 1.49 -11.89 34.44
CA SER A 211 1.22 -11.66 33.02
C SER A 211 1.21 -12.98 32.24
N ILE A 212 0.35 -13.05 31.22
CA ILE A 212 0.25 -14.22 30.34
C ILE A 212 1.60 -14.48 29.62
N ALA A 213 2.28 -13.41 29.20
CA ALA A 213 3.60 -13.49 28.56
C ALA A 213 4.67 -14.13 29.46
N ASN A 214 4.63 -13.87 30.78
CA ASN A 214 5.54 -14.49 31.75
C ASN A 214 5.24 -15.98 31.90
N ARG A 215 3.96 -16.33 32.05
CA ARG A 215 3.48 -17.71 32.21
C ARG A 215 3.74 -18.60 30.99
N THR A 216 3.92 -18.00 29.82
CA THR A 216 4.16 -18.71 28.55
C THR A 216 5.56 -18.48 27.97
N ALA A 217 6.49 -17.90 28.73
CA ALA A 217 7.81 -17.47 28.24
C ALA A 217 8.59 -18.60 27.53
N MET A 218 8.57 -19.82 28.07
CA MET A 218 9.25 -20.98 27.47
C MET A 218 8.65 -21.39 26.12
N LEU A 219 7.32 -21.41 26.01
CA LEU A 219 6.62 -21.67 24.76
C LEU A 219 6.96 -20.61 23.71
N ARG A 220 6.95 -19.33 24.10
CA ARG A 220 7.28 -18.22 23.20
C ARG A 220 8.69 -18.32 22.64
N LYS A 221 9.68 -18.71 23.47
CA LYS A 221 11.06 -18.97 23.02
C LYS A 221 11.10 -20.09 21.96
N LYS A 222 10.35 -21.18 22.16
CA LYS A 222 10.25 -22.29 21.18
C LYS A 222 9.63 -21.83 19.84
N LEU A 223 8.51 -21.09 19.89
CA LEU A 223 7.83 -20.58 18.70
C LEU A 223 8.71 -19.62 17.88
N VAL A 224 9.51 -18.78 18.53
CA VAL A 224 10.45 -17.87 17.85
C VAL A 224 11.56 -18.64 17.13
N ARG A 225 12.09 -19.70 17.76
CA ARG A 225 13.12 -20.56 17.14
C ARG A 225 12.57 -21.29 15.91
N ALA A 226 11.38 -21.88 16.01
CA ALA A 226 10.73 -22.57 14.88
C ALA A 226 10.53 -21.65 13.66
N ARG A 227 10.17 -20.38 13.88
CA ARG A 227 10.00 -19.38 12.80
C ARG A 227 11.30 -18.94 12.14
N ARG A 228 12.45 -19.10 12.80
CA ARG A 228 13.77 -18.73 12.25
C ARG A 228 14.45 -19.87 11.51
N GLY A 229 14.15 -21.13 11.84
CA GLY A 229 14.74 -22.31 11.21
C GLY A 229 14.00 -22.84 9.97
N GLY A 230 12.86 -22.23 9.60
CA GLY A 230 12.06 -22.61 8.43
C GLY A 230 12.00 -21.52 7.35
N ARG A 231 13.04 -20.67 7.27
CA ARG A 231 13.22 -19.65 6.23
C ARG A 231 14.44 -20.01 5.39
#